data_AF-B8HMZ0-F1
#
_entry.id   AF-B8HMZ0-F1
#
_cell.length_a   1.000
_cell.length_b   1.000
_cell.length_c   1.000
_cell.angle_alpha   90.00
_cell.angle_beta   90.00
_cell.angle_gamma   90.00
#
_symmetry.space_group_name_H-M   'P 1'
#
loop_
_entity.id
_entity.type
_entity.pdbx_description
1 polymer ?
#
loop_
_entity_poly.entity_id
_entity_poly.type
_entity_poly.pdbx_seq_one_letter_code
_entity_poly.pdbx_strand_id
1 'polypeptide(L)'
;MDSSEMHNNVILIYQYTEKEIEGFNKSIDNLVSKLTAALGFSGVALKLIADLPNDGTHFWIRLLSGILLFLSIGSCVAGLWAQDSGAVIRAKALLRKEYPIYYSMTEEQYRLCIIRQWHEHIKSLEDLLDKRRRYLNISIGLLATVGFFYMLGIITSSIR
;
A
#
# COMPACT_ATOMS: atom_id res chain seq x y z
N MET A 1 -14.31 -19.80 36.91
CA MET A 1 -13.20 -19.11 36.23
C MET A 1 -12.98 -17.82 36.97
N ASP A 2 -11.77 -17.63 37.48
CA ASP A 2 -11.44 -16.52 38.36
C ASP A 2 -11.42 -15.21 37.55
N SER A 3 -12.06 -14.16 38.06
CA SER A 3 -12.20 -12.86 37.39
C SER A 3 -10.85 -12.25 36.99
N SER A 4 -9.80 -12.56 37.76
CA SER A 4 -8.41 -12.17 37.52
C SER A 4 -7.83 -12.75 36.22
N GLU A 5 -8.10 -14.03 35.92
CA GLU A 5 -7.60 -14.69 34.71
C GLU A 5 -8.29 -14.14 33.45
N MET A 6 -9.59 -13.83 33.56
CA MET A 6 -10.35 -13.26 32.45
C MET A 6 -9.86 -11.84 32.12
N HIS A 7 -9.59 -11.03 33.15
CA HIS A 7 -9.05 -9.68 33.02
C HIS A 7 -7.70 -9.66 32.26
N ASN A 8 -6.78 -10.54 32.66
CA ASN A 8 -5.45 -10.63 32.06
C ASN A 8 -5.51 -11.04 30.58
N ASN A 9 -6.40 -11.98 30.24
CA ASN A 9 -6.57 -12.45 28.86
C ASN A 9 -7.14 -11.35 27.95
N VAL A 10 -8.13 -10.58 28.40
CA VAL A 10 -8.70 -9.47 27.59
C VAL A 10 -7.67 -8.37 27.35
N ILE A 11 -6.85 -8.04 28.34
CA ILE A 11 -5.75 -7.07 28.17
C ILE A 11 -4.73 -7.58 27.16
N LEU A 12 -4.34 -8.85 27.25
CA LEU A 12 -3.35 -9.44 26.37
C LEU A 12 -3.84 -9.49 24.92
N ILE A 13 -5.10 -9.86 24.70
CA ILE A 13 -5.73 -9.84 23.37
C ILE A 13 -5.76 -8.41 22.82
N TYR A 14 -6.19 -7.43 23.62
CA TYR A 14 -6.21 -6.03 23.20
C TYR A 14 -4.82 -5.55 22.77
N GLN A 15 -3.79 -5.76 23.59
CA GLN A 15 -2.42 -5.33 23.29
C GLN A 15 -1.85 -6.02 22.05
N TYR A 16 -2.20 -7.30 21.84
CA TYR A 16 -1.78 -8.03 20.65
C TYR A 16 -2.41 -7.45 19.39
N THR A 17 -3.72 -7.23 19.39
CA THR A 17 -4.46 -6.66 18.26
C THR A 17 -4.02 -5.23 17.94
N GLU A 18 -3.72 -4.42 18.97
CA GLU A 18 -3.16 -3.08 18.79
C GLU A 18 -1.82 -3.11 18.04
N LYS A 19 -0.89 -3.96 18.49
CA LYS A 19 0.41 -4.17 17.82
C LYS A 19 0.27 -4.70 16.40
N GLU A 20 -0.70 -5.57 16.17
CA GLU A 20 -0.99 -6.11 14.84
C GLU A 20 -1.43 -4.98 13.88
N ILE A 21 -2.37 -4.12 14.30
CA ILE A 21 -2.81 -2.96 13.52
C ILE A 21 -1.66 -1.99 13.25
N GLU A 22 -0.80 -1.71 14.24
CA GLU A 22 0.41 -0.91 14.04
C GLU A 22 1.34 -1.54 12.99
N GLY A 23 1.49 -2.86 13.01
CA GLY A 23 2.25 -3.62 12.01
C GLY A 23 1.68 -3.48 10.60
N PHE A 24 0.35 -3.54 10.46
CA PHE A 24 -0.35 -3.29 9.20
C PHE A 24 -0.09 -1.87 8.69
N ASN A 25 -0.27 -0.85 9.53
CA ASN A 25 -0.05 0.55 9.15
C ASN A 25 1.39 0.79 8.68
N LYS A 26 2.38 0.28 9.43
CA LYS A 26 3.79 0.39 9.04
C LYS A 26 4.08 -0.31 7.71
N SER A 27 3.44 -1.44 7.46
CA SER A 27 3.57 -2.16 6.19
C SER A 27 2.94 -1.40 5.02
N ILE A 28 1.79 -0.76 5.25
CA ILE A 28 1.12 0.11 4.27
C ILE A 28 2.01 1.30 3.94
N ASP A 29 2.55 1.99 4.93
CA ASP A 29 3.45 3.13 4.74
C ASP A 29 4.71 2.76 3.96
N ASN A 30 5.28 1.59 4.25
CA ASN A 30 6.41 1.06 3.50
C ASN A 30 6.05 0.80 2.03
N LEU A 31 4.87 0.23 1.75
CA LEU A 31 4.40 0.03 0.37
C LEU A 31 4.15 1.37 -0.35
N VAL A 32 3.58 2.37 0.33
CA VAL A 32 3.39 3.72 -0.22
C VAL A 32 4.73 4.35 -0.58
N SER A 33 5.70 4.26 0.32
CA SER A 33 7.05 4.77 0.08
C SER A 33 7.69 4.11 -1.15
N LYS A 34 7.57 2.78 -1.28
CA LYS A 34 8.07 2.04 -2.45
C LYS A 34 7.36 2.40 -3.75
N LEU A 35 6.02 2.55 -3.73
CA LEU A 35 5.24 2.99 -4.89
C LEU A 35 5.62 4.42 -5.31
N THR A 36 5.83 5.31 -4.34
CA THR A 36 6.27 6.69 -4.58
C THR A 36 7.69 6.71 -5.19
N ALA A 37 8.59 5.88 -4.68
CA ALA A 37 9.92 5.71 -5.26
C ALA A 37 9.85 5.17 -6.70
N ALA A 38 9.02 4.15 -6.96
CA ALA A 38 8.81 3.61 -8.31
C ALA A 38 8.23 4.66 -9.27
N LEU A 39 7.32 5.51 -8.80
CA LEU A 39 6.80 6.64 -9.57
C LEU A 39 7.90 7.67 -9.87
N GLY A 40 8.76 7.98 -8.90
CA GLY A 40 9.94 8.82 -9.11
C GLY A 40 10.91 8.24 -10.15
N PHE A 41 11.22 6.94 -10.07
CA PHE A 41 12.03 6.24 -11.06
C PHE A 41 11.40 6.24 -12.46
N SER A 42 10.07 6.16 -12.55
CA SER A 42 9.35 6.27 -13.83
C SER A 42 9.61 7.63 -14.49
N GLY A 43 9.71 8.71 -13.72
CA GLY A 43 10.09 10.04 -14.21
C GLY A 43 11.52 10.10 -14.76
N VAL A 44 12.48 9.45 -14.09
CA VAL A 44 13.86 9.34 -14.58
C VAL A 44 13.90 8.51 -15.87
N ALA A 45 13.20 7.38 -15.91
CA ALA A 45 13.13 6.52 -17.09
C ALA A 45 12.50 7.23 -18.30
N LEU A 46 11.49 8.08 -18.08
CA LEU A 46 10.90 8.92 -19.13
C LEU A 46 11.95 9.82 -19.79
N LYS A 47 12.81 10.45 -18.98
CA LYS A 47 13.91 11.29 -19.49
C LYS A 47 14.89 10.45 -20.31
N LEU A 48 15.30 9.29 -19.79
CA LEU A 48 16.23 8.40 -20.49
C LEU A 48 15.68 7.96 -21.85
N ILE A 49 14.39 7.57 -21.92
CA ILE A 49 13.75 7.19 -23.19
C ILE A 49 13.65 8.38 -24.15
N ALA A 50 13.44 9.60 -23.63
CA ALA A 50 13.36 10.79 -24.45
C ALA A 50 14.69 11.11 -25.16
N ASP A 51 15.81 10.74 -24.52
CA ASP A 51 17.17 10.93 -25.03
C ASP A 51 17.58 9.88 -26.09
N LEU A 52 16.78 8.84 -26.34
CA LEU A 52 17.08 7.88 -27.42
C LEU A 52 16.92 8.53 -28.81
N PRO A 53 17.84 8.23 -29.76
CA PRO A 53 17.73 8.68 -31.14
C PRO A 53 16.44 8.18 -31.80
N ASN A 54 15.89 8.96 -32.73
CA ASN A 54 14.58 8.69 -33.33
C ASN A 54 14.66 7.94 -34.67
N ASP A 55 15.65 7.07 -34.83
CA ASP A 55 15.93 6.40 -36.09
C ASP A 55 15.30 5.01 -36.13
N GLY A 56 14.41 4.76 -37.10
CA GLY A 56 13.87 3.44 -37.49
C GLY A 56 13.62 2.44 -36.35
N THR A 57 14.64 1.62 -36.04
CA THR A 57 14.58 0.60 -34.98
C THR A 57 14.42 1.19 -33.57
N HIS A 58 15.03 2.35 -33.30
CA HIS A 58 14.94 3.04 -32.02
C HIS A 58 13.56 3.67 -31.79
N PHE A 59 12.85 4.05 -32.87
CA PHE A 59 11.47 4.55 -32.77
C PHE A 59 10.55 3.50 -32.12
N TRP A 60 10.65 2.23 -32.55
CA TRP A 60 9.84 1.14 -31.98
C TRP A 60 10.19 0.84 -30.52
N ILE A 61 11.48 0.83 -30.18
CA ILE A 61 11.95 0.63 -28.80
C ILE A 61 11.44 1.76 -27.91
N ARG A 62 11.52 3.01 -28.38
CA ARG A 62 11.04 4.21 -27.69
C ARG A 62 9.53 4.18 -27.49
N LEU A 63 8.76 3.82 -28.53
CA LEU A 63 7.31 3.71 -28.47
C LEU A 63 6.87 2.64 -27.46
N LEU A 64 7.45 1.43 -27.56
CA LEU A 64 7.10 0.32 -26.68
C LEU A 64 7.46 0.63 -25.22
N SER A 65 8.66 1.15 -24.98
CA SER A 65 9.12 1.53 -23.64
C SER A 65 8.27 2.67 -23.04
N GLY A 66 7.81 3.61 -23.88
CA GLY A 66 6.89 4.67 -23.48
C GLY A 66 5.53 4.13 -23.02
N ILE A 67 4.95 3.18 -23.77
CA ILE A 67 3.69 2.52 -23.39
C ILE A 67 3.85 1.76 -22.06
N LEU A 68 4.93 0.99 -21.90
CA LEU A 68 5.25 0.26 -20.68
C LEU A 68 5.41 1.21 -19.47
N LEU A 69 6.08 2.35 -19.65
CA LEU A 69 6.18 3.37 -18.60
C LEU A 69 4.84 3.98 -18.24
N PHE A 70 4.00 4.27 -19.22
CA PHE A 70 2.68 4.82 -18.96
C PHE A 70 1.83 3.83 -18.14
N LEU A 71 1.89 2.54 -18.49
CA LEU A 71 1.25 1.48 -17.69
C LEU A 71 1.83 1.38 -16.27
N SER A 72 3.15 1.51 -16.11
CA SER A 72 3.79 1.52 -14.79
C SER A 72 3.29 2.69 -13.94
N ILE A 73 3.30 3.90 -14.50
CA ILE A 73 2.81 5.10 -13.81
C ILE A 73 1.33 4.93 -13.42
N GLY A 74 0.51 4.42 -14.35
CA GLY A 74 -0.90 4.11 -14.06
C GLY A 74 -1.07 3.13 -12.91
N SER A 75 -0.25 2.07 -12.84
CA SER A 75 -0.26 1.10 -11.74
C SER A 75 0.19 1.72 -10.41
N CYS A 76 1.20 2.60 -10.42
CA CYS A 76 1.61 3.35 -9.23
C CYS A 76 0.51 4.26 -8.71
N VAL A 77 -0.12 5.03 -9.60
CA VAL A 77 -1.21 5.94 -9.25
C VAL A 77 -2.41 5.17 -8.72
N ALA A 78 -2.77 4.03 -9.35
CA ALA A 78 -3.84 3.16 -8.86
C ALA A 78 -3.53 2.56 -7.48
N GLY A 79 -2.26 2.20 -7.22
CA GLY A 79 -1.81 1.70 -5.91
C GLY A 79 -1.75 2.78 -4.82
N LEU A 80 -1.46 4.02 -5.20
CA LEU A 80 -1.42 5.19 -4.31
C LEU A 80 -2.79 5.83 -4.10
N TRP A 81 -3.78 5.50 -4.93
CA TRP A 81 -5.11 6.08 -4.85
C TRP A 81 -5.66 5.89 -3.44
N ALA A 82 -6.12 6.99 -2.84
CA ALA A 82 -6.70 6.97 -1.51
C ALA A 82 -7.97 6.13 -1.56
N GLN A 83 -7.92 4.95 -0.96
CA GLN A 83 -9.08 4.15 -0.69
C GLN A 83 -9.41 4.34 0.78
N ASP A 84 -10.66 4.70 1.07
CA ASP A 84 -11.12 4.85 2.45
C ASP A 84 -10.78 3.56 3.21
N SER A 85 -9.83 3.63 4.13
CA SER A 85 -9.58 2.54 5.05
C SER A 85 -10.82 2.40 5.93
N GLY A 86 -11.27 1.16 6.12
CA GLY A 86 -12.54 0.84 6.78
C GLY A 86 -12.76 1.65 8.06
N ALA A 87 -14.02 1.97 8.33
CA ALA A 87 -14.55 2.89 9.36
C ALA A 87 -13.74 3.01 10.67
N VAL A 88 -12.56 3.66 10.65
CA VAL A 88 -11.75 3.84 11.86
C VAL A 88 -12.63 4.58 12.87
N ILE A 89 -12.85 3.99 14.04
CA ILE A 89 -13.57 4.67 15.12
C ILE A 89 -12.81 5.96 15.39
N ARG A 90 -13.33 7.09 14.93
CA ARG A 90 -12.76 8.38 15.31
C ARG A 90 -12.86 8.44 16.81
N ALA A 91 -11.78 8.79 17.50
CA ALA A 91 -11.81 9.01 18.96
C ALA A 91 -12.96 9.94 19.38
N LYS A 92 -13.39 10.84 18.48
CA LYS A 92 -14.58 11.70 18.62
C LYS A 92 -15.92 10.95 18.74
N ALA A 93 -16.06 9.76 18.16
CA ALA A 93 -17.24 8.90 18.27
C ALA A 93 -17.28 8.16 19.62
N LEU A 94 -16.12 7.79 20.17
CA LEU A 94 -16.01 7.20 21.52
C LEU A 94 -16.26 8.22 22.62
N LEU A 95 -15.91 9.49 22.39
CA LEU A 95 -16.09 10.60 23.34
C LEU A 95 -17.46 11.29 23.24
N ARG A 96 -18.28 10.96 22.24
CA ARG A 96 -19.58 11.61 22.08
C ARG A 96 -20.61 11.00 23.01
N LYS A 97 -21.22 11.84 23.85
CA LYS A 97 -22.37 11.56 24.75
C LYS A 97 -23.58 10.86 24.09
N GLU A 98 -23.57 10.63 22.78
CA GLU A 98 -24.68 10.04 22.01
C GLU A 98 -24.82 8.52 22.17
N TYR A 99 -23.81 7.81 22.70
CA TYR A 99 -23.92 6.37 22.99
C TYR A 99 -23.96 6.10 24.50
N PRO A 100 -25.15 6.13 25.13
CA PRO A 100 -25.31 5.86 26.57
C PRO A 100 -24.85 4.46 27.00
N ILE A 101 -24.63 3.56 26.04
CA ILE A 101 -24.21 2.17 26.23
C ILE A 101 -22.75 2.08 26.72
N TYR A 102 -21.86 2.98 26.28
CA TYR A 102 -20.43 2.91 26.61
C TYR A 102 -20.10 3.44 28.01
N TYR A 103 -20.95 4.28 28.59
CA TYR A 103 -20.75 4.82 29.95
C TYR A 103 -21.15 3.83 31.06
N SER A 104 -21.93 2.79 30.72
CA SER A 104 -22.40 1.75 31.66
C SER A 104 -21.65 0.42 31.56
N MET A 105 -20.68 0.29 30.66
CA MET A 105 -19.91 -0.94 30.45
C MET A 105 -18.69 -1.01 31.37
N THR A 106 -18.39 -2.20 31.88
CA THR A 106 -17.10 -2.46 32.55
C THR A 106 -15.95 -2.36 31.55
N GLU A 107 -14.75 -2.03 32.04
CA GLU A 107 -13.55 -1.85 31.21
C GLU A 107 -13.30 -3.03 30.25
N GLU A 108 -13.62 -4.25 30.68
CA GLU A 108 -13.49 -5.48 29.90
C GLU A 108 -14.47 -5.57 28.73
N GLN A 109 -15.73 -5.19 28.95
CA GLN A 109 -16.76 -5.17 27.90
C GLN A 109 -16.44 -4.12 26.83
N TYR A 110 -15.86 -2.99 27.26
CA TYR A 110 -15.37 -1.95 26.37
C TYR A 110 -14.23 -2.45 25.47
N ARG A 111 -13.22 -3.11 26.06
CA ARG A 111 -12.10 -3.71 25.32
C ARG A 111 -12.58 -4.78 24.32
N LEU A 112 -13.54 -5.62 24.70
CA LEU A 112 -14.13 -6.64 23.82
C LEU A 112 -14.86 -6.02 22.62
N CYS A 113 -15.59 -4.92 22.83
CA CYS A 113 -16.25 -4.20 21.74
C CYS A 113 -15.24 -3.63 20.73
N ILE A 114 -14.14 -3.07 21.24
CA ILE A 114 -13.03 -2.57 20.41
C ILE A 114 -12.38 -3.71 19.63
N ILE A 115 -12.05 -4.82 20.29
CA ILE A 115 -11.42 -5.99 19.64
C ILE A 115 -12.29 -6.52 18.50
N ARG A 116 -13.62 -6.58 18.68
CA ARG A 116 -14.53 -7.04 17.62
C ARG A 116 -14.50 -6.13 16.39
N GLN A 117 -14.48 -4.82 16.58
CA GLN A 117 -14.38 -3.88 15.44
C GLN A 117 -12.99 -3.91 14.80
N TRP A 118 -11.94 -4.06 15.61
CA TRP A 118 -10.57 -4.24 15.11
C TRP A 118 -10.42 -5.46 14.21
N HIS A 119 -11.14 -6.55 14.48
CA HIS A 119 -11.14 -7.71 13.60
C HIS A 119 -11.64 -7.38 12.17
N GLU A 120 -12.72 -6.61 12.06
CA GLU A 120 -13.22 -6.14 10.76
C GLU A 120 -12.22 -5.18 10.08
N HIS A 121 -11.55 -4.34 10.87
CA HIS A 121 -10.49 -3.46 10.37
C HIS A 121 -9.28 -4.23 9.86
N ILE A 122 -8.80 -5.23 10.59
CA ILE A 122 -7.64 -6.04 10.20
C ILE A 122 -7.87 -6.68 8.83
N LYS A 123 -9.06 -7.25 8.60
CA LYS A 123 -9.41 -7.81 7.29
C LYS A 123 -9.36 -6.75 6.18
N SER A 124 -9.89 -5.56 6.43
CA SER A 124 -9.83 -4.46 5.46
C SER A 124 -8.40 -3.98 5.19
N LEU A 125 -7.54 -3.98 6.21
CA LEU A 125 -6.12 -3.60 6.10
C LEU A 125 -5.32 -4.65 5.32
N GLU A 126 -5.62 -5.93 5.53
CA GLU A 126 -5.02 -7.05 4.78
C GLU A 126 -5.37 -6.97 3.30
N ASP A 127 -6.65 -6.77 2.95
CA ASP A 127 -7.09 -6.59 1.57
C ASP A 127 -6.40 -5.38 0.89
N LEU A 128 -6.25 -4.26 1.63
CA LEU A 128 -5.55 -3.07 1.14
C LEU A 128 -4.05 -3.34 0.92
N LEU A 129 -3.40 -4.05 1.85
CA LEU A 129 -2.00 -4.44 1.72
C LEU A 129 -1.79 -5.30 0.47
N ASP A 130 -2.61 -6.32 0.29
CA ASP A 130 -2.49 -7.25 -0.84
C ASP A 130 -2.72 -6.53 -2.17
N LYS A 131 -3.72 -5.66 -2.23
CA LYS A 131 -3.98 -4.84 -3.42
C LYS A 131 -2.79 -3.94 -3.75
N ARG A 132 -2.23 -3.22 -2.76
CA ARG A 132 -1.06 -2.36 -2.95
C ARG A 132 0.19 -3.14 -3.35
N ARG A 133 0.41 -4.32 -2.74
CA ARG A 133 1.51 -5.22 -3.07
C ARG A 133 1.44 -5.68 -4.53
N ARG A 134 0.25 -6.03 -5.02
CA ARG A 134 0.03 -6.41 -6.43
C ARG A 134 0.40 -5.28 -7.38
N TYR A 135 -0.07 -4.06 -7.13
CA TYR A 135 0.27 -2.90 -7.97
C TYR A 135 1.76 -2.58 -7.94
N LEU A 136 2.41 -2.67 -6.77
CA LEU A 136 3.85 -2.47 -6.66
C LEU A 136 4.64 -3.50 -7.49
N ASN A 137 4.28 -4.78 -7.39
CA ASN A 137 4.94 -5.84 -8.15
C ASN A 137 4.79 -5.64 -9.66
N ILE A 138 3.59 -5.24 -10.11
CA ILE A 138 3.33 -4.92 -11.52
C ILE A 138 4.20 -3.74 -11.96
N SER A 139 4.22 -2.64 -11.20
CA SER A 139 5.03 -1.47 -11.53
C SER A 139 6.52 -1.80 -11.63
N ILE A 140 7.06 -2.53 -10.64
CA ILE A 140 8.48 -2.92 -10.64
C ILE A 140 8.79 -3.81 -11.85
N GLY A 141 7.92 -4.77 -12.18
CA GLY A 141 8.09 -5.62 -13.37
C GLY A 141 8.08 -4.83 -14.68
N LEU A 142 7.18 -3.84 -14.80
CA LEU A 142 7.12 -2.95 -15.96
C LEU A 142 8.37 -2.07 -16.06
N LEU A 143 8.82 -1.48 -14.95
CA LEU A 143 10.05 -0.68 -14.91
C LEU A 143 11.30 -1.49 -15.27
N ALA A 144 11.41 -2.71 -14.76
CA ALA A 144 12.52 -3.60 -15.12
C ALA A 144 12.52 -3.92 -16.62
N THR A 145 11.34 -4.16 -17.19
CA THR A 145 11.16 -4.43 -18.62
C THR A 145 11.57 -3.21 -19.47
N VAL A 146 11.18 -2.00 -19.04
CA VAL A 146 11.60 -0.75 -19.67
C VAL A 146 13.13 -0.59 -19.64
N GLY A 147 13.75 -0.85 -18.49
CA GLY A 147 15.22 -0.78 -18.36
C GLY A 147 15.92 -1.75 -19.30
N PHE A 148 15.37 -2.95 -19.49
CA PHE A 148 15.89 -3.93 -20.44
C PHE A 148 15.80 -3.44 -21.89
N PHE A 149 14.66 -2.91 -22.31
CA PHE A 149 14.50 -2.34 -23.67
C PHE A 149 15.41 -1.14 -23.91
N TYR A 150 15.57 -0.27 -22.91
CA TYR A 150 16.49 0.86 -22.98
C TYR A 150 17.94 0.39 -23.20
N MET A 151 18.39 -0.61 -22.45
CA MET A 151 19.73 -1.20 -22.63
C MET A 151 19.92 -1.81 -24.01
N LEU A 152 18.92 -2.53 -24.53
CA LEU A 152 18.95 -3.04 -25.91
C LEU A 152 19.09 -1.91 -26.92
N GLY A 153 18.35 -0.81 -26.74
CA GLY A 153 18.43 0.38 -27.59
C GLY A 153 19.84 0.99 -27.62
N ILE A 154 20.51 1.09 -26.47
CA ILE A 154 21.90 1.56 -26.40
C ILE A 154 22.82 0.60 -27.15
N ILE A 155 22.71 -0.71 -26.91
CA ILE A 155 23.57 -1.70 -27.57
C ILE A 155 23.41 -1.64 -29.09
N THR A 156 22.16 -1.54 -29.59
CA THR A 156 21.91 -1.42 -31.03
C THR A 156 22.43 -0.12 -31.61
N SER A 157 22.44 0.98 -30.83
CA SER A 157 23.02 2.25 -31.25
C SER A 157 24.54 2.23 -31.30
N SER A 158 25.19 1.44 -30.43
CA SER A 158 26.65 1.35 -30.31
C SER A 158 27.30 0.48 -31.38
N ILE A 159 26.55 -0.48 -31.93
CA ILE A 159 27.04 -1.41 -32.97
C ILE A 159 27.04 -0.77 -34.38
N ARG A 160 26.37 0.38 -34.54
CA ARG A 160 26.21 1.06 -35.84
C ARG A 160 27.11 2.29 -35.95
#